data_AF-A0A498IG57-F1
#
_entry.id   AF-A0A498IG57-F1
#
_cell.length_a   1.000
_cell.length_b   1.000
_cell.length_c   1.000
_cell.angle_alpha   90.00
_cell.angle_beta   90.00
_cell.angle_gamma   90.00
#
_symmetry.space_group_name_H-M   'P 1'
#
loop_
_entity.id
_entity.type
_entity.pdbx_description
1 polymer ?
#
loop_
_entity_poly.entity_id
_entity_poly.type
_entity_poly.pdbx_seq_one_letter_code
_entity_poly.pdbx_strand_id
1 'polypeptide(L)'
;MSSFILRRRASSSGSCQLLCPNPEAKSGFFPNLLFSTLSESQPGNLNQPLNPQNVLHPIGKHRILDSGFSSFSPNTSKTPSGSLQNLTFSSSIFVSGSKPLALSSGNAASGKNISGCGVLGLPTVKSLYSGCGRFGLVCLFGTQAAVEPSTCDGLTVDRIIASEWPILDEDESDWKSHAAAIAQSIHLIKKRLQWKKLLVRLDMLSAEVNKPDLWNDPVHAGKISREHGSLLGKMKEVQAFERELLEHVDMVKLAREENDSELESESMNALLNMRRTSKEKEIEALLAGEQDPCSCYIEVQAGAGGTESNDWAAMVMQMYKMWAQRRGYNMTVVDEMPGEIAGIKRATIKVDGGYAFGYAKAEVGVHRLVRISPFDSNKRRHTSFAAVAVTPILGDASEHVQINESDLRIERFRSGGAGGQHANTTDSAVRIVHVPTGITATCQNERSQHQNKASAMAVIQSRVDQLEMARQNKMNAQYSQSLTDITWGSQIRSYVLQPYRMVKDLRTNYEVSDPDSVLEGDLDGFILSYLSACLDKDEDDN
;
A
#
# COMPACT_ATOMS: atom_id res chain seq x y z
N MET A 1 -12.66 -41.86 -57.66
CA MET A 1 -11.25 -41.76 -58.08
C MET A 1 -10.47 -41.52 -56.79
N SER A 2 -9.91 -42.53 -56.11
CA SER A 2 -8.77 -43.39 -56.52
C SER A 2 -7.46 -42.57 -56.57
N SER A 3 -6.37 -42.84 -55.83
CA SER A 3 -6.04 -43.83 -54.77
C SER A 3 -4.83 -43.26 -53.94
N PHE A 4 -4.14 -43.90 -52.97
CA PHE A 4 -4.08 -45.29 -52.46
C PHE A 4 -3.75 -45.31 -50.94
N ILE A 5 -3.75 -46.51 -50.36
CA ILE A 5 -3.52 -46.92 -48.94
C ILE A 5 -2.02 -47.20 -48.63
N LEU A 6 -1.51 -46.97 -47.39
CA LEU A 6 -0.88 -48.02 -46.54
C LEU A 6 -0.51 -47.61 -45.07
N ARG A 7 -0.31 -48.63 -44.21
CA ARG A 7 0.12 -48.59 -42.78
C ARG A 7 1.39 -49.42 -42.55
N ARG A 8 2.25 -49.04 -41.57
CA ARG A 8 3.09 -49.84 -40.62
C ARG A 8 3.99 -48.85 -39.83
N ARG A 9 4.25 -48.87 -38.51
CA ARG A 9 4.12 -49.79 -37.33
C ARG A 9 5.38 -50.60 -36.97
N ALA A 10 5.72 -50.59 -35.67
CA ALA A 10 6.85 -51.27 -34.96
C ALA A 10 8.22 -50.60 -35.21
N SER A 11 9.27 -50.59 -34.38
CA SER A 11 9.69 -51.03 -33.02
C SER A 11 11.25 -50.96 -33.04
N SER A 12 12.10 -50.97 -32.00
CA SER A 12 12.08 -51.11 -30.53
C SER A 12 13.46 -50.67 -29.96
N SER A 13 13.63 -50.63 -28.62
CA SER A 13 14.89 -50.79 -27.84
C SER A 13 16.09 -49.84 -28.06
N GLY A 14 16.90 -49.46 -27.06
CA GLY A 14 16.85 -49.69 -25.60
C GLY A 14 18.23 -49.45 -24.92
N SER A 15 18.24 -49.22 -23.58
CA SER A 15 19.42 -49.09 -22.65
C SER A 15 20.48 -48.00 -22.97
N CYS A 16 20.92 -47.10 -22.07
CA CYS A 16 21.31 -47.13 -20.64
C CYS A 16 22.74 -47.61 -20.32
N GLN A 17 23.65 -46.63 -20.08
CA GLN A 17 24.79 -46.62 -19.13
C GLN A 17 25.30 -45.15 -19.12
N LEU A 18 25.32 -44.33 -18.06
CA LEU A 18 25.74 -44.46 -16.65
C LEU A 18 27.26 -44.64 -16.47
N LEU A 19 27.97 -43.54 -16.17
CA LEU A 19 29.16 -43.48 -15.29
C LEU A 19 29.63 -42.02 -15.03
N CYS A 20 30.01 -41.72 -13.80
CA CYS A 20 30.68 -40.51 -13.30
C CYS A 20 31.70 -40.96 -12.21
N PRO A 21 32.45 -40.10 -11.49
CA PRO A 21 32.87 -38.70 -11.71
C PRO A 21 34.41 -38.48 -11.51
N ASN A 22 34.86 -37.21 -11.40
CA ASN A 22 36.05 -36.74 -10.64
C ASN A 22 37.49 -37.07 -11.14
N PRO A 23 38.56 -36.41 -10.62
CA PRO A 23 38.72 -35.00 -10.21
C PRO A 23 40.08 -34.36 -10.65
N GLU A 24 40.46 -33.21 -10.05
CA GLU A 24 41.83 -32.62 -9.98
C GLU A 24 42.45 -32.01 -11.27
N ALA A 25 43.37 -31.01 -11.25
CA ALA A 25 43.75 -29.98 -10.25
C ALA A 25 44.72 -28.92 -10.87
N LYS A 26 45.18 -27.95 -10.04
CA LYS A 26 46.45 -27.16 -10.11
C LYS A 26 46.62 -25.96 -11.07
N SER A 27 46.55 -24.77 -10.47
CA SER A 27 47.57 -23.68 -10.46
C SER A 27 48.27 -23.19 -11.75
N GLY A 28 48.27 -21.86 -11.95
CA GLY A 28 49.21 -21.13 -12.82
C GLY A 28 49.27 -19.64 -12.47
N PHE A 29 50.46 -19.01 -12.55
CA PHE A 29 50.69 -17.58 -12.27
C PHE A 29 50.76 -16.72 -13.55
N PHE A 30 50.61 -15.40 -13.37
CA PHE A 30 51.08 -14.25 -14.16
C PHE A 30 52.17 -14.50 -15.24
N PRO A 31 52.18 -13.75 -16.38
CA PRO A 31 52.32 -12.29 -16.33
C PRO A 31 51.61 -11.42 -17.41
N ASN A 32 51.70 -10.10 -17.22
CA ASN A 32 51.45 -9.08 -18.24
C ASN A 32 52.45 -9.16 -19.40
N LEU A 33 52.03 -8.77 -20.61
CA LEU A 33 52.91 -8.11 -21.58
C LEU A 33 52.11 -7.16 -22.50
N LEU A 34 52.74 -6.03 -22.85
CA LEU A 34 52.24 -5.02 -23.78
C LEU A 34 52.77 -5.28 -25.19
N PHE A 35 52.11 -4.69 -26.20
CA PHE A 35 52.65 -3.94 -27.36
C PHE A 35 51.41 -3.48 -28.17
N SER A 36 51.08 -2.18 -28.24
CA SER A 36 51.50 -1.17 -29.25
C SER A 36 50.94 -1.46 -30.67
N THR A 37 50.54 -0.49 -31.50
CA THR A 37 51.18 0.83 -31.78
C THR A 37 50.23 1.90 -32.35
N LEU A 38 50.49 3.18 -32.02
CA LEU A 38 50.35 4.39 -32.88
C LEU A 38 48.93 4.80 -33.37
N SER A 39 48.61 6.07 -33.61
CA SER A 39 49.46 7.20 -34.04
C SER A 39 49.44 8.45 -33.13
N GLU A 40 50.56 9.17 -33.12
CA GLU A 40 50.74 10.51 -32.52
C GLU A 40 50.10 11.60 -33.41
N SER A 41 49.85 12.82 -32.91
CA SER A 41 50.87 13.88 -32.85
C SER A 41 50.78 14.78 -31.60
N GLN A 42 51.91 15.43 -31.24
CA GLN A 42 52.07 16.30 -30.06
C GLN A 42 52.43 17.77 -30.47
N PRO A 43 53.08 18.62 -29.64
CA PRO A 43 52.39 19.48 -28.66
C PRO A 43 52.79 20.97 -28.75
N GLY A 44 52.20 21.81 -27.87
CA GLY A 44 52.69 23.17 -27.57
C GLY A 44 52.68 23.42 -26.06
N ASN A 45 53.84 23.77 -25.49
CA ASN A 45 54.06 23.85 -24.03
C ASN A 45 54.49 25.27 -23.63
N LEU A 46 53.95 25.87 -22.55
CA LEU A 46 54.55 27.03 -21.84
C LEU A 46 53.85 27.31 -20.50
N ASN A 47 54.49 28.11 -19.64
CA ASN A 47 54.26 28.14 -18.19
C ASN A 47 53.44 29.35 -17.67
N GLN A 48 52.86 29.16 -16.48
CA GLN A 48 52.70 30.06 -15.30
C GLN A 48 52.98 31.59 -15.42
N PRO A 49 52.44 32.42 -14.49
CA PRO A 49 51.17 32.37 -13.76
C PRO A 49 50.43 33.73 -13.77
N LEU A 50 49.23 33.82 -13.17
CA LEU A 50 48.51 35.09 -12.93
C LEU A 50 48.58 35.52 -11.46
N ASN A 51 48.83 36.82 -11.23
CA ASN A 51 48.63 37.50 -9.94
C ASN A 51 48.28 39.00 -10.19
N PRO A 52 47.59 39.72 -9.29
CA PRO A 52 46.81 40.91 -9.65
C PRO A 52 47.52 42.25 -9.38
N GLN A 53 46.98 43.34 -9.96
CA GLN A 53 47.13 44.70 -9.41
C GLN A 53 45.96 45.64 -9.78
N ASN A 54 45.89 46.79 -9.10
CA ASN A 54 44.72 47.70 -9.01
C ASN A 54 44.74 48.86 -10.03
N VAL A 55 43.58 49.54 -10.15
CA VAL A 55 43.35 51.02 -10.14
C VAL A 55 42.01 51.30 -10.87
N LEU A 56 41.11 52.26 -10.59
CA LEU A 56 40.67 53.17 -9.50
C LEU A 56 39.93 54.36 -10.21
N HIS A 57 38.98 55.02 -9.53
CA HIS A 57 38.02 56.02 -10.06
C HIS A 57 38.60 57.41 -10.46
N PRO A 58 37.90 58.23 -11.28
CA PRO A 58 36.84 59.21 -10.86
C PRO A 58 35.53 59.11 -11.70
N ILE A 59 34.33 59.67 -11.41
CA ILE A 59 33.72 60.68 -10.50
C ILE A 59 33.41 62.08 -11.14
N GLY A 60 32.10 62.41 -11.26
CA GLY A 60 31.51 63.74 -11.56
C GLY A 60 30.13 63.59 -12.29
N LYS A 61 28.96 64.19 -11.96
CA LYS A 61 28.51 65.50 -11.38
C LYS A 61 28.49 66.64 -12.42
N HIS A 62 27.41 67.42 -12.69
CA HIS A 62 25.97 67.49 -12.27
C HIS A 62 25.13 67.99 -13.51
N ARG A 63 23.90 68.59 -13.54
CA ARG A 63 22.98 69.25 -12.56
C ARG A 63 21.52 69.41 -13.08
N ILE A 64 20.57 69.41 -12.12
CA ILE A 64 19.17 69.91 -12.03
C ILE A 64 18.67 70.96 -13.05
N LEU A 65 17.38 70.88 -13.45
CA LEU A 65 16.43 72.03 -13.55
C LEU A 65 14.93 71.59 -13.59
N ASP A 66 14.04 72.41 -13.02
CA ASP A 66 12.58 72.21 -12.92
C ASP A 66 11.76 73.27 -13.70
N SER A 67 10.54 72.93 -14.12
CA SER A 67 9.41 73.88 -14.32
C SER A 67 8.06 73.14 -14.35
N GLY A 68 6.94 73.84 -14.11
CA GLY A 68 5.60 73.23 -13.99
C GLY A 68 4.43 74.21 -14.19
N PHE A 69 3.25 73.89 -13.61
CA PHE A 69 1.90 74.48 -13.85
C PHE A 69 1.25 74.04 -15.18
N SER A 70 -0.09 74.02 -15.34
CA SER A 70 -1.20 74.55 -14.52
C SER A 70 -2.45 73.62 -14.45
N SER A 71 -3.49 74.04 -13.73
CA SER A 71 -4.76 73.34 -13.46
C SER A 71 -5.99 74.01 -14.09
N PHE A 72 -7.14 73.31 -14.22
CA PHE A 72 -8.51 73.68 -13.73
C PHE A 72 -9.65 72.77 -14.27
N SER A 73 -10.87 72.95 -13.72
CA SER A 73 -12.14 72.20 -13.95
C SER A 73 -13.29 73.22 -14.28
N PRO A 74 -14.63 72.97 -14.14
CA PRO A 74 -15.49 71.77 -14.14
C PRO A 74 -16.84 71.93 -14.97
N ASN A 75 -17.81 71.00 -14.77
CA ASN A 75 -19.30 71.14 -14.89
C ASN A 75 -20.01 71.34 -16.26
N THR A 76 -21.02 70.48 -16.54
CA THR A 76 -22.47 70.83 -16.58
C THR A 76 -23.36 69.59 -16.74
N SER A 77 -24.70 69.73 -16.70
CA SER A 77 -25.69 68.66 -16.48
C SER A 77 -26.82 68.60 -17.52
N LYS A 78 -27.61 67.51 -17.54
CA LYS A 78 -29.06 67.49 -17.84
C LYS A 78 -29.74 66.13 -17.57
N THR A 79 -30.98 66.18 -17.08
CA THR A 79 -31.99 65.11 -17.12
C THR A 79 -33.09 65.49 -18.13
N PRO A 80 -34.05 64.60 -18.49
CA PRO A 80 -35.37 64.66 -17.82
C PRO A 80 -36.15 63.31 -17.73
N SER A 81 -37.26 63.32 -16.96
CA SER A 81 -38.54 62.55 -17.08
C SER A 81 -38.58 61.07 -17.52
N GLY A 82 -39.41 60.18 -16.93
CA GLY A 82 -40.40 60.30 -15.84
C GLY A 82 -41.56 59.27 -15.98
N SER A 83 -42.40 59.12 -14.93
CA SER A 83 -43.66 58.30 -14.87
C SER A 83 -43.53 56.76 -15.05
N LEU A 84 -44.40 55.88 -14.48
CA LEU A 84 -45.46 55.96 -13.44
C LEU A 84 -45.81 54.52 -12.96
N GLN A 85 -46.13 54.34 -11.66
CA GLN A 85 -46.98 53.24 -11.09
C GLN A 85 -46.48 51.77 -11.27
N ASN A 86 -47.00 50.74 -10.59
CA ASN A 86 -47.59 50.57 -9.24
C ASN A 86 -47.54 49.07 -8.88
N LEU A 87 -47.30 48.70 -7.62
CA LEU A 87 -48.03 47.66 -6.86
C LEU A 87 -47.49 47.53 -5.42
N THR A 88 -48.26 46.91 -4.53
CA THR A 88 -48.09 46.98 -3.05
C THR A 88 -48.34 45.63 -2.37
N PHE A 89 -48.15 45.60 -1.03
CA PHE A 89 -48.32 44.47 -0.08
C PHE A 89 -47.23 43.38 -0.09
N SER A 90 -46.99 42.65 1.02
CA SER A 90 -47.00 43.02 2.46
C SER A 90 -46.30 41.93 3.29
N SER A 91 -45.98 42.23 4.56
CA SER A 91 -45.27 41.37 5.51
C SER A 91 -46.13 40.30 6.22
N SER A 92 -45.50 39.14 6.52
CA SER A 92 -45.66 38.27 7.72
C SER A 92 -44.64 37.11 7.59
N ILE A 93 -43.62 36.97 8.45
CA ILE A 93 -43.64 36.47 9.85
C ILE A 93 -44.17 35.03 9.98
N PHE A 94 -43.29 34.08 10.29
CA PHE A 94 -43.54 32.99 11.26
C PHE A 94 -42.22 32.46 11.86
N VAL A 95 -42.29 31.69 12.94
CA VAL A 95 -41.13 31.35 13.81
C VAL A 95 -41.07 29.87 14.18
N SER A 96 -39.89 29.26 13.99
CA SER A 96 -39.35 28.16 14.83
C SER A 96 -37.84 27.94 14.53
N GLY A 97 -37.00 27.40 15.41
CA GLY A 97 -37.21 27.19 16.85
C GLY A 97 -36.65 25.88 17.41
N SER A 98 -35.32 25.73 17.52
CA SER A 98 -34.68 24.70 18.37
C SER A 98 -33.19 24.99 18.64
N LYS A 99 -32.72 24.67 19.85
CA LYS A 99 -31.30 24.60 20.26
C LYS A 99 -31.09 23.31 21.07
N PRO A 100 -29.89 22.71 21.05
CA PRO A 100 -29.60 21.50 21.83
C PRO A 100 -29.52 21.80 23.33
N LEU A 101 -29.89 20.80 24.15
CA LEU A 101 -29.69 20.81 25.60
C LEU A 101 -28.85 19.60 26.01
N ALA A 102 -27.73 19.87 26.69
CA ALA A 102 -27.06 18.89 27.53
C ALA A 102 -27.70 18.88 28.92
N LEU A 103 -27.66 17.75 29.62
CA LEU A 103 -28.17 17.62 30.97
C LEU A 103 -27.30 16.65 31.78
N SER A 104 -26.97 17.03 33.01
CA SER A 104 -26.09 16.28 33.89
C SER A 104 -26.54 16.36 35.36
N SER A 105 -26.23 15.31 36.11
CA SER A 105 -26.35 15.19 37.58
C SER A 105 -27.75 15.19 38.22
N GLY A 106 -27.94 14.24 39.14
CA GLY A 106 -29.12 14.04 40.01
C GLY A 106 -28.88 12.78 40.86
N ASN A 107 -29.21 12.79 42.15
CA ASN A 107 -28.61 11.87 43.14
C ASN A 107 -29.64 11.18 44.07
N ALA A 108 -29.18 10.19 44.85
CA ALA A 108 -29.82 9.53 46.02
C ALA A 108 -30.90 8.43 45.75
N ALA A 109 -31.04 7.36 46.58
CA ALA A 109 -30.15 6.80 47.62
C ALA A 109 -30.54 5.37 48.08
N SER A 110 -29.56 4.62 48.67
CA SER A 110 -29.67 3.37 49.47
C SER A 110 -30.21 2.07 48.82
N GLY A 111 -29.79 0.85 49.21
CA GLY A 111 -28.58 0.44 49.97
C GLY A 111 -28.70 -0.87 50.77
N LYS A 112 -27.61 -1.68 50.84
CA LYS A 112 -27.40 -2.90 51.69
C LYS A 112 -28.25 -4.16 51.35
N ASN A 113 -27.86 -5.42 51.61
CA ASN A 113 -26.54 -6.10 51.81
C ASN A 113 -26.69 -7.65 51.83
N ILE A 114 -25.58 -8.40 51.56
CA ILE A 114 -25.14 -9.68 52.21
C ILE A 114 -25.87 -11.04 51.94
N SER A 115 -25.08 -12.06 51.54
CA SER A 115 -25.16 -13.56 51.68
C SER A 115 -26.48 -14.33 51.40
N GLY A 116 -26.53 -15.63 51.03
CA GLY A 116 -25.55 -16.72 51.03
C GLY A 116 -26.11 -17.96 51.78
N CYS A 117 -25.82 -19.20 51.31
CA CYS A 117 -26.48 -20.48 51.68
C CYS A 117 -27.98 -20.59 51.28
N GLY A 118 -28.60 -21.77 51.14
CA GLY A 118 -28.04 -23.14 51.03
C GLY A 118 -28.92 -24.26 51.63
N VAL A 119 -29.03 -25.40 50.93
CA VAL A 119 -29.37 -26.77 51.43
C VAL A 119 -30.87 -27.15 51.65
N LEU A 120 -31.25 -28.36 51.17
CA LEU A 120 -32.54 -29.12 51.32
C LEU A 120 -33.82 -28.53 50.63
N GLY A 121 -34.83 -29.32 50.20
CA GLY A 121 -35.01 -30.78 50.17
C GLY A 121 -36.31 -31.24 49.42
N LEU A 122 -36.43 -32.54 49.09
CA LEU A 122 -37.50 -33.23 48.32
C LEU A 122 -38.88 -33.29 49.05
N PRO A 123 -40.05 -33.35 48.34
CA PRO A 123 -40.59 -34.59 47.70
C PRO A 123 -41.20 -34.38 46.27
N THR A 124 -41.14 -35.29 45.29
CA THR A 124 -41.58 -36.72 45.17
C THR A 124 -43.05 -36.91 44.71
N VAL A 125 -43.28 -37.21 43.41
CA VAL A 125 -44.37 -38.08 42.93
C VAL A 125 -43.89 -39.00 41.78
N LYS A 126 -44.39 -40.24 41.83
CA LYS A 126 -44.32 -41.40 40.89
C LYS A 126 -44.82 -41.09 39.46
N SER A 127 -44.68 -41.92 38.42
CA SER A 127 -43.85 -43.10 38.06
C SER A 127 -44.40 -43.69 36.72
N LEU A 128 -43.61 -44.47 35.97
CA LEU A 128 -43.94 -45.79 35.37
C LEU A 128 -43.06 -46.10 34.12
N TYR A 129 -42.32 -47.23 34.14
CA TYR A 129 -41.98 -48.20 33.06
C TYR A 129 -41.69 -47.73 31.60
N SER A 130 -40.78 -48.32 30.80
CA SER A 130 -39.82 -49.45 30.89
C SER A 130 -38.90 -49.36 29.64
N GLY A 131 -37.67 -49.87 29.53
CA GLY A 131 -36.78 -50.60 30.44
C GLY A 131 -35.59 -51.21 29.66
N CYS A 132 -34.56 -51.72 30.35
CA CYS A 132 -33.35 -52.41 29.81
C CYS A 132 -32.45 -51.63 28.78
N GLY A 133 -31.13 -51.58 28.93
CA GLY A 133 -30.28 -52.23 29.94
C GLY A 133 -28.83 -51.71 29.98
N ARG A 134 -28.01 -52.36 30.82
CA ARG A 134 -26.62 -51.98 31.12
C ARG A 134 -25.69 -52.12 29.90
N PHE A 135 -24.71 -51.23 29.77
CA PHE A 135 -23.29 -51.57 30.02
C PHE A 135 -22.51 -50.32 30.50
N GLY A 136 -21.29 -50.51 31.00
CA GLY A 136 -20.61 -49.52 31.85
C GLY A 136 -19.86 -48.41 31.11
N LEU A 137 -19.88 -47.21 31.68
CA LEU A 137 -19.09 -46.07 31.21
C LEU A 137 -17.61 -46.24 31.60
N VAL A 138 -16.76 -46.61 30.62
CA VAL A 138 -15.30 -46.51 30.74
C VAL A 138 -14.88 -45.18 30.15
N CYS A 139 -14.40 -44.26 30.98
CA CYS A 139 -13.89 -42.96 30.54
C CYS A 139 -12.54 -43.11 29.83
N LEU A 140 -12.56 -43.33 28.51
CA LEU A 140 -11.41 -43.12 27.65
C LEU A 140 -11.37 -41.64 27.22
N PHE A 141 -10.41 -40.89 27.75
CA PHE A 141 -10.00 -39.61 27.18
C PHE A 141 -9.26 -39.86 25.86
N GLY A 142 -10.04 -40.12 24.81
CA GLY A 142 -9.54 -40.06 23.43
C GLY A 142 -9.26 -38.61 23.07
N THR A 143 -8.04 -38.31 22.66
CA THR A 143 -7.72 -37.04 21.98
C THR A 143 -8.60 -36.92 20.74
N GLN A 144 -9.52 -35.96 20.72
CA GLN A 144 -10.17 -35.58 19.46
C GLN A 144 -9.09 -34.96 18.56
N ALA A 145 -8.59 -35.74 17.60
CA ALA A 145 -8.02 -35.16 16.40
C ALA A 145 -9.08 -34.23 15.80
N ALA A 146 -8.67 -33.03 15.39
CA ALA A 146 -9.61 -32.06 14.81
C ALA A 146 -10.25 -32.69 13.56
N VAL A 147 -11.54 -33.01 13.65
CA VAL A 147 -12.30 -33.56 12.53
C VAL A 147 -12.42 -32.45 11.51
N GLU A 148 -11.76 -32.61 10.36
CA GLU A 148 -11.91 -31.67 9.25
C GLU A 148 -13.37 -31.65 8.80
N PRO A 149 -13.94 -30.47 8.50
CA PRO A 149 -15.33 -30.38 8.11
C PRO A 149 -15.53 -31.11 6.78
N SER A 150 -16.53 -32.00 6.75
CA SER A 150 -16.89 -32.78 5.57
C SER A 150 -18.40 -32.88 5.43
N THR A 151 -18.88 -33.01 4.20
CA THR A 151 -20.28 -33.34 3.90
C THR A 151 -20.70 -34.70 4.48
N CYS A 152 -21.99 -35.02 4.41
CA CYS A 152 -22.54 -36.36 4.61
C CYS A 152 -21.77 -37.45 3.81
N ASP A 153 -21.41 -37.17 2.54
CA ASP A 153 -20.62 -38.07 1.68
C ASP A 153 -19.12 -38.15 2.01
N GLY A 154 -18.63 -37.39 2.99
CA GLY A 154 -17.19 -37.22 3.24
C GLY A 154 -16.46 -36.40 2.16
N LEU A 155 -17.15 -35.52 1.44
CA LEU A 155 -16.53 -34.50 0.59
C LEU A 155 -15.92 -33.42 1.51
N THR A 156 -14.67 -33.03 1.27
CA THR A 156 -13.97 -31.93 1.97
C THR A 156 -13.60 -30.85 0.96
N VAL A 157 -13.22 -29.66 1.42
CA VAL A 157 -12.82 -28.54 0.54
C VAL A 157 -11.67 -28.95 -0.40
N ASP A 158 -10.66 -29.65 0.12
CA ASP A 158 -9.55 -30.16 -0.70
C ASP A 158 -10.00 -31.23 -1.72
N ARG A 159 -11.04 -32.02 -1.43
CA ARG A 159 -11.65 -32.94 -2.40
C ARG A 159 -12.45 -32.23 -3.50
N ILE A 160 -13.07 -31.09 -3.19
CA ILE A 160 -13.73 -30.25 -4.21
C ILE A 160 -12.66 -29.69 -5.16
N ILE A 161 -11.55 -29.16 -4.63
CA ILE A 161 -10.43 -28.63 -5.43
C ILE A 161 -9.83 -29.74 -6.31
N ALA A 162 -9.53 -30.90 -5.72
CA ALA A 162 -8.98 -32.06 -6.43
C ALA A 162 -9.96 -32.73 -7.44
N SER A 163 -11.21 -32.25 -7.54
CA SER A 163 -12.19 -32.73 -8.52
C SER A 163 -12.23 -31.90 -9.81
N GLU A 164 -11.45 -30.81 -9.89
CA GLU A 164 -11.25 -29.97 -11.08
C GLU A 164 -12.55 -29.55 -11.80
N TRP A 165 -13.60 -29.28 -11.03
CA TRP A 165 -14.88 -28.82 -11.59
C TRP A 165 -14.72 -27.46 -12.30
N PRO A 166 -15.29 -27.29 -13.51
CA PRO A 166 -15.16 -26.05 -14.26
C PRO A 166 -15.85 -24.89 -13.53
N ILE A 167 -15.15 -23.77 -13.42
CA ILE A 167 -15.71 -22.51 -12.93
C ILE A 167 -16.24 -21.74 -14.13
N LEU A 168 -17.55 -21.50 -14.13
CA LEU A 168 -18.30 -20.73 -15.11
C LEU A 168 -18.67 -19.36 -14.54
N ASP A 169 -19.02 -18.41 -15.42
CA ASP A 169 -19.55 -17.10 -15.04
C ASP A 169 -20.87 -17.22 -14.27
N GLU A 170 -21.22 -16.21 -13.46
CA GLU A 170 -22.29 -16.31 -12.45
C GLU A 170 -23.69 -16.62 -13.02
N ASP A 171 -23.93 -16.28 -14.30
CA ASP A 171 -25.22 -16.46 -14.97
C ASP A 171 -25.42 -17.86 -15.60
N GLU A 172 -24.34 -18.64 -15.78
CA GLU A 172 -24.37 -20.00 -16.38
C GLU A 172 -23.91 -21.11 -15.40
N SER A 173 -23.59 -20.76 -14.15
CA SER A 173 -22.91 -21.67 -13.23
C SER A 173 -23.82 -22.63 -12.45
N ASP A 174 -23.53 -23.94 -12.59
CA ASP A 174 -24.01 -25.02 -11.72
C ASP A 174 -23.54 -24.82 -10.26
N TRP A 175 -24.22 -25.44 -9.28
CA TRP A 175 -23.78 -25.41 -7.86
C TRP A 175 -22.34 -25.90 -7.67
N LYS A 176 -21.88 -26.81 -8.55
CA LYS A 176 -20.49 -27.29 -8.60
C LYS A 176 -19.50 -26.19 -8.96
N SER A 177 -19.85 -25.33 -9.92
CA SER A 177 -19.02 -24.17 -10.29
C SER A 177 -18.93 -23.18 -9.12
N HIS A 178 -20.06 -22.90 -8.44
CA HIS A 178 -20.05 -22.08 -7.22
C HIS A 178 -19.18 -22.69 -6.11
N ALA A 179 -19.38 -23.98 -5.79
CA ALA A 179 -18.63 -24.67 -4.75
C ALA A 179 -17.12 -24.74 -5.06
N ALA A 180 -16.74 -24.96 -6.33
CA ALA A 180 -15.34 -24.95 -6.76
C ALA A 180 -14.71 -23.56 -6.64
N ALA A 181 -15.41 -22.49 -7.03
CA ALA A 181 -14.93 -21.12 -6.87
C ALA A 181 -14.74 -20.74 -5.39
N ILE A 182 -15.72 -21.05 -4.53
CA ILE A 182 -15.61 -20.80 -3.08
C ILE A 182 -14.47 -21.62 -2.46
N ALA A 183 -14.31 -22.88 -2.84
CA ALA A 183 -13.23 -23.74 -2.37
C ALA A 183 -11.83 -23.19 -2.76
N GLN A 184 -11.68 -22.65 -3.97
CA GLN A 184 -10.44 -21.98 -4.38
C GLN A 184 -10.17 -20.70 -3.56
N SER A 185 -11.17 -19.85 -3.32
CA SER A 185 -11.03 -18.68 -2.43
C SER A 185 -10.61 -19.11 -1.02
N ILE A 186 -11.24 -20.14 -0.45
CA ILE A 186 -10.89 -20.70 0.87
C ILE A 186 -9.43 -21.19 0.90
N HIS A 187 -9.00 -21.91 -0.14
CA HIS A 187 -7.63 -22.42 -0.24
C HIS A 187 -6.59 -21.29 -0.31
N LEU A 188 -6.88 -20.23 -1.08
CA LEU A 188 -6.02 -19.04 -1.15
C LEU A 188 -5.95 -18.34 0.22
N ILE A 189 -7.07 -18.16 0.91
CA ILE A 189 -7.10 -17.61 2.28
C ILE A 189 -6.27 -18.47 3.25
N LYS A 190 -6.39 -19.81 3.19
CA LYS A 190 -5.55 -20.74 3.98
C LYS A 190 -4.06 -20.63 3.65
N LYS A 191 -3.70 -20.54 2.37
CA LYS A 191 -2.31 -20.33 1.93
C LYS A 191 -1.76 -19.01 2.45
N ARG A 192 -2.50 -17.92 2.29
CA ARG A 192 -2.15 -16.57 2.76
C ARG A 192 -1.94 -16.50 4.28
N LEU A 193 -2.78 -17.19 5.05
CA LEU A 193 -2.64 -17.32 6.51
C LEU A 193 -1.51 -18.28 6.94
N GLN A 194 -0.80 -18.89 6.00
CA GLN A 194 0.23 -19.91 6.22
C GLN A 194 -0.29 -21.04 7.15
N TRP A 195 -1.48 -21.58 6.85
CA TRP A 195 -2.26 -22.48 7.72
C TRP A 195 -1.43 -23.55 8.46
N LYS A 196 -0.49 -24.21 7.78
CA LYS A 196 0.42 -25.21 8.36
C LYS A 196 1.30 -24.63 9.49
N LYS A 197 1.89 -23.44 9.29
CA LYS A 197 2.70 -22.72 10.29
C LYS A 197 1.81 -22.20 11.42
N LEU A 198 0.59 -21.75 11.11
CA LEU A 198 -0.40 -21.26 12.09
C LEU A 198 -0.84 -22.38 13.05
N LEU A 199 -1.18 -23.56 12.54
CA LEU A 199 -1.51 -24.74 13.35
C LEU A 199 -0.40 -25.08 14.35
N VAL A 200 0.84 -25.24 13.87
CA VAL A 200 1.99 -25.57 14.74
C VAL A 200 2.25 -24.47 15.78
N ARG A 201 2.07 -23.19 15.44
CA ARG A 201 2.18 -22.09 16.41
C ARG A 201 1.05 -22.12 17.45
N LEU A 202 -0.18 -22.42 17.04
CA LEU A 202 -1.33 -22.54 17.93
C LEU A 202 -1.17 -23.72 18.89
N ASP A 203 -0.70 -24.87 18.42
CA ASP A 203 -0.42 -26.04 19.26
C ASP A 203 0.64 -25.71 20.32
N MET A 204 1.76 -25.07 19.94
CA MET A 204 2.77 -24.61 20.88
C MET A 204 2.23 -23.62 21.92
N LEU A 205 1.44 -22.63 21.49
CA LEU A 205 0.79 -21.66 22.38
C LEU A 205 -0.21 -22.34 23.32
N SER A 206 -0.97 -23.33 22.86
CA SER A 206 -1.89 -24.09 23.71
C SER A 206 -1.14 -24.89 24.77
N ALA A 207 0.00 -25.49 24.41
CA ALA A 207 0.89 -26.18 25.34
C ALA A 207 1.58 -25.21 26.32
N GLU A 208 1.75 -23.94 25.97
CA GLU A 208 2.22 -22.88 26.87
C GLU A 208 1.11 -22.40 27.83
N VAL A 209 -0.10 -22.13 27.34
CA VAL A 209 -1.27 -21.74 28.15
C VAL A 209 -1.64 -22.81 29.18
N ASN A 210 -1.43 -24.09 28.86
CA ASN A 210 -1.68 -25.21 29.77
C ASN A 210 -0.60 -25.41 30.86
N LYS A 211 0.51 -24.65 30.85
CA LYS A 211 1.53 -24.74 31.92
C LYS A 211 1.07 -23.95 33.15
N PRO A 212 1.05 -24.55 34.36
CA PRO A 212 0.69 -23.81 35.58
C PRO A 212 1.67 -22.66 35.85
N ASP A 213 2.94 -22.83 35.48
CA ASP A 213 4.00 -21.85 35.74
C ASP A 213 3.87 -20.55 34.92
N LEU A 214 3.06 -20.53 33.86
CA LEU A 214 2.84 -19.34 33.04
C LEU A 214 2.28 -18.16 33.86
N TRP A 215 1.43 -18.46 34.84
CA TRP A 215 0.74 -17.47 35.67
C TRP A 215 1.64 -16.79 36.71
N ASN A 216 2.91 -17.18 36.81
CA ASN A 216 3.91 -16.49 37.65
C ASN A 216 4.31 -15.11 37.09
N ASP A 217 4.19 -14.88 35.78
CA ASP A 217 4.38 -13.57 35.15
C ASP A 217 3.08 -13.15 34.42
N PRO A 218 2.29 -12.20 34.98
CA PRO A 218 1.04 -11.77 34.37
C PRO A 218 1.22 -10.98 33.07
N VAL A 219 2.40 -10.39 32.83
CA VAL A 219 2.71 -9.67 31.58
C VAL A 219 2.98 -10.67 30.46
N HIS A 220 3.78 -11.71 30.74
CA HIS A 220 4.05 -12.79 29.80
C HIS A 220 2.79 -13.62 29.50
N ALA A 221 2.04 -14.04 30.54
CA ALA A 221 0.75 -14.72 30.41
C ALA A 221 -0.27 -13.90 29.59
N GLY A 222 -0.33 -12.59 29.83
CA GLY A 222 -1.17 -11.67 29.07
C GLY A 222 -0.80 -11.57 27.59
N LYS A 223 0.50 -11.65 27.25
CA LYS A 223 0.95 -11.67 25.84
C LYS A 223 0.57 -12.97 25.15
N ILE A 224 0.94 -14.12 25.73
CA ILE A 224 0.64 -15.45 25.17
C ILE A 224 -0.86 -15.67 25.00
N SER A 225 -1.66 -15.29 26.00
CA SER A 225 -3.13 -15.44 25.93
C SER A 225 -3.77 -14.62 24.81
N ARG A 226 -3.25 -13.41 24.52
CA ARG A 226 -3.71 -12.55 23.41
C ARG A 226 -3.30 -13.12 22.05
N GLU A 227 -2.07 -13.61 21.93
CA GLU A 227 -1.58 -14.24 20.70
C GLU A 227 -2.39 -15.50 20.37
N HIS A 228 -2.54 -16.41 21.33
CA HIS A 228 -3.36 -17.61 21.22
C HIS A 228 -4.82 -17.28 20.86
N GLY A 229 -5.43 -16.30 21.55
CA GLY A 229 -6.80 -15.87 21.29
C GLY A 229 -7.00 -15.30 19.88
N SER A 230 -6.03 -14.52 19.38
CA SER A 230 -6.08 -13.95 18.03
C SER A 230 -5.94 -15.00 16.93
N LEU A 231 -4.98 -15.93 17.06
CA LEU A 231 -4.79 -17.01 16.09
C LEU A 231 -5.98 -17.99 16.09
N LEU A 232 -6.53 -18.31 17.27
CA LEU A 232 -7.72 -19.15 17.40
C LEU A 232 -8.98 -18.49 16.80
N GLY A 233 -9.08 -17.15 16.84
CA GLY A 233 -10.14 -16.40 16.15
C GLY A 233 -10.10 -16.62 14.65
N LYS A 234 -8.96 -16.27 14.02
CA LYS A 234 -8.72 -16.45 12.57
C LYS A 234 -8.95 -17.88 12.11
N MET A 235 -8.51 -18.87 12.90
CA MET A 235 -8.74 -20.29 12.59
C MET A 235 -10.23 -20.66 12.61
N LYS A 236 -10.99 -20.17 13.60
CA LYS A 236 -12.44 -20.41 13.69
C LYS A 236 -13.23 -19.74 12.58
N GLU A 237 -12.83 -18.55 12.15
CA GLU A 237 -13.44 -17.82 11.03
C GLU A 237 -13.33 -18.61 9.72
N VAL A 238 -12.13 -19.11 9.39
CA VAL A 238 -11.93 -20.00 8.22
C VAL A 238 -12.73 -21.30 8.38
N GLN A 239 -12.63 -21.98 9.53
CA GLN A 239 -13.38 -23.23 9.76
C GLN A 239 -14.90 -23.07 9.74
N ALA A 240 -15.44 -21.89 10.08
CA ALA A 240 -16.86 -21.59 9.94
C ALA A 240 -17.24 -21.47 8.46
N PHE A 241 -16.42 -20.76 7.68
CA PHE A 241 -16.61 -20.59 6.23
C PHE A 241 -16.47 -21.92 5.47
N GLU A 242 -15.63 -22.85 5.94
CA GLU A 242 -15.58 -24.21 5.39
C GLU A 242 -16.83 -25.04 5.68
N ARG A 243 -17.41 -24.94 6.88
CA ARG A 243 -18.66 -25.61 7.21
C ARG A 243 -19.84 -25.06 6.41
N GLU A 244 -19.97 -23.74 6.33
CA GLU A 244 -21.01 -23.02 5.58
C GLU A 244 -21.08 -23.49 4.11
N LEU A 245 -19.93 -23.68 3.46
CA LEU A 245 -19.86 -24.22 2.09
C LEU A 245 -20.40 -25.65 2.01
N LEU A 246 -20.00 -26.51 2.93
CA LEU A 246 -20.34 -27.94 2.90
C LEU A 246 -21.81 -28.17 3.31
N GLU A 247 -22.31 -27.38 4.26
CA GLU A 247 -23.72 -27.32 4.66
C GLU A 247 -24.60 -26.89 3.47
N HIS A 248 -24.24 -25.82 2.74
CA HIS A 248 -24.97 -25.42 1.52
C HIS A 248 -24.88 -26.46 0.39
N VAL A 249 -23.73 -27.10 0.19
CA VAL A 249 -23.57 -28.20 -0.79
C VAL A 249 -24.48 -29.38 -0.46
N ASP A 250 -24.63 -29.76 0.81
CA ASP A 250 -25.51 -30.86 1.21
C ASP A 250 -26.99 -30.49 1.14
N MET A 251 -27.37 -29.24 1.42
CA MET A 251 -28.73 -28.76 1.20
C MET A 251 -29.14 -28.83 -0.29
N VAL A 252 -28.24 -28.48 -1.23
CA VAL A 252 -28.51 -28.64 -2.68
C VAL A 252 -28.69 -30.11 -3.08
N LYS A 253 -27.90 -31.04 -2.50
CA LYS A 253 -28.08 -32.48 -2.76
C LYS A 253 -29.44 -32.98 -2.25
N LEU A 254 -29.77 -32.66 -1.00
CA LEU A 254 -31.00 -33.08 -0.35
C LEU A 254 -32.22 -32.55 -1.11
N ALA A 255 -32.23 -31.28 -1.51
CA ALA A 255 -33.28 -30.71 -2.33
C ALA A 255 -33.47 -31.45 -3.67
N ARG A 256 -32.37 -31.87 -4.32
CA ARG A 256 -32.40 -32.68 -5.55
C ARG A 256 -32.86 -34.12 -5.34
N GLU A 257 -32.58 -34.73 -4.19
CA GLU A 257 -33.08 -36.07 -3.84
C GLU A 257 -34.58 -36.05 -3.50
N GLU A 258 -35.04 -35.04 -2.77
CA GLU A 258 -36.46 -34.84 -2.43
C GLU A 258 -37.29 -34.21 -3.56
N ASN A 259 -36.62 -33.69 -4.60
CA ASN A 259 -37.19 -32.99 -5.76
C ASN A 259 -37.88 -31.64 -5.40
N ASP A 260 -37.37 -30.96 -4.36
CA ASP A 260 -37.82 -29.63 -3.95
C ASP A 260 -37.10 -28.52 -4.74
N SER A 261 -37.82 -27.99 -5.74
CA SER A 261 -37.35 -26.90 -6.60
C SER A 261 -37.30 -25.53 -5.91
N GLU A 262 -38.01 -25.33 -4.80
CA GLU A 262 -37.94 -24.06 -4.05
C GLU A 262 -36.66 -24.09 -3.20
N LEU A 263 -36.43 -25.18 -2.46
CA LEU A 263 -35.25 -25.38 -1.62
C LEU A 263 -33.93 -25.45 -2.41
N GLU A 264 -33.93 -26.06 -3.61
CA GLU A 264 -32.77 -26.01 -4.50
C GLU A 264 -32.45 -24.56 -4.91
N SER A 265 -33.48 -23.77 -5.25
CA SER A 265 -33.30 -22.38 -5.68
C SER A 265 -32.80 -21.48 -4.55
N GLU A 266 -33.29 -21.65 -3.32
CA GLU A 266 -32.78 -20.92 -2.15
C GLU A 266 -31.32 -21.28 -1.85
N SER A 267 -31.00 -22.58 -1.88
CA SER A 267 -29.64 -23.07 -1.62
C SER A 267 -28.63 -22.64 -2.69
N MET A 268 -29.05 -22.56 -3.96
CA MET A 268 -28.24 -22.00 -5.05
C MET A 268 -27.98 -20.49 -4.85
N ASN A 269 -29.01 -19.72 -4.45
CA ASN A 269 -28.86 -18.30 -4.14
C ASN A 269 -27.94 -18.06 -2.93
N ALA A 270 -27.95 -18.96 -1.94
CA ALA A 270 -26.99 -18.93 -0.83
C ALA A 270 -25.55 -19.14 -1.32
N LEU A 271 -25.29 -20.15 -2.18
CA LEU A 271 -23.98 -20.37 -2.80
C LEU A 271 -23.53 -19.19 -3.70
N LEU A 272 -24.44 -18.55 -4.42
CA LEU A 272 -24.18 -17.32 -5.19
C LEU A 272 -23.68 -16.18 -4.29
N ASN A 273 -24.40 -15.91 -3.20
CA ASN A 273 -24.00 -14.89 -2.22
C ASN A 273 -22.66 -15.25 -1.56
N MET A 274 -22.47 -16.53 -1.20
CA MET A 274 -21.23 -17.02 -0.61
C MET A 274 -20.03 -16.89 -1.56
N ARG A 275 -20.20 -17.11 -2.87
CA ARG A 275 -19.16 -16.89 -3.91
C ARG A 275 -18.70 -15.43 -3.97
N ARG A 276 -19.62 -14.48 -3.78
CA ARG A 276 -19.29 -13.04 -3.74
C ARG A 276 -18.55 -12.70 -2.44
N THR A 277 -19.06 -13.11 -1.29
CA THR A 277 -18.40 -12.92 0.02
C THR A 277 -17.05 -13.66 0.12
N SER A 278 -16.86 -14.79 -0.55
CA SER A 278 -15.56 -15.48 -0.61
C SER A 278 -14.54 -14.66 -1.38
N LYS A 279 -14.95 -14.02 -2.48
CA LYS A 279 -14.09 -13.15 -3.29
C LYS A 279 -13.66 -11.88 -2.53
N GLU A 280 -14.57 -11.28 -1.76
CA GLU A 280 -14.27 -10.14 -0.90
C GLU A 280 -13.23 -10.50 0.18
N LYS A 281 -13.43 -11.62 0.90
CA LYS A 281 -12.48 -12.14 1.91
C LYS A 281 -11.13 -12.56 1.32
N GLU A 282 -11.12 -13.10 0.10
CA GLU A 282 -9.91 -13.44 -0.64
C GLU A 282 -9.07 -12.19 -0.93
N ILE A 283 -9.72 -11.12 -1.38
CA ILE A 283 -9.09 -9.82 -1.63
C ILE A 283 -8.59 -9.19 -0.32
N GLU A 284 -9.37 -9.24 0.77
CA GLU A 284 -8.93 -8.78 2.09
C GLU A 284 -7.67 -9.54 2.57
N ALA A 285 -7.62 -10.87 2.37
CA ALA A 285 -6.44 -11.67 2.72
C ALA A 285 -5.20 -11.27 1.88
N LEU A 286 -5.35 -11.06 0.57
CA LEU A 286 -4.28 -10.57 -0.31
C LEU A 286 -3.74 -9.19 0.14
N LEU A 287 -4.59 -8.37 0.76
CA LEU A 287 -4.30 -7.01 1.24
C LEU A 287 -3.97 -6.95 2.75
N ALA A 288 -3.61 -8.07 3.36
CA ALA A 288 -3.31 -8.17 4.80
C ALA A 288 -1.89 -7.71 5.22
N GLY A 289 -1.22 -6.86 4.43
CA GLY A 289 0.07 -6.25 4.80
C GLY A 289 -0.11 -5.04 5.73
N GLU A 290 0.88 -4.78 6.60
CA GLU A 290 0.79 -3.73 7.64
C GLU A 290 0.48 -2.33 7.08
N GLN A 291 1.02 -1.99 5.91
CA GLN A 291 0.85 -0.70 5.25
C GLN A 291 -0.15 -0.74 4.08
N ASP A 292 -0.74 -1.91 3.80
CA ASP A 292 -1.69 -2.07 2.69
C ASP A 292 -2.93 -1.18 2.80
N PRO A 293 -3.55 -0.96 3.99
CA PRO A 293 -4.73 -0.10 4.14
C PRO A 293 -4.51 1.39 3.80
N CYS A 294 -3.27 1.86 3.77
CA CYS A 294 -2.92 3.28 3.66
C CYS A 294 -3.26 3.89 2.28
N SER A 295 -3.50 5.21 2.26
CA SER A 295 -3.32 6.04 1.07
C SER A 295 -1.90 5.89 0.51
N CYS A 296 -1.68 6.20 -0.76
CA CYS A 296 -0.35 6.12 -1.38
C CYS A 296 0.01 7.35 -2.21
N TYR A 297 1.31 7.59 -2.36
CA TYR A 297 1.87 8.39 -3.44
C TYR A 297 2.32 7.46 -4.57
N ILE A 298 1.86 7.74 -5.79
CA ILE A 298 2.32 7.10 -7.02
C ILE A 298 3.16 8.12 -7.77
N GLU A 299 4.46 7.85 -7.89
CA GLU A 299 5.42 8.65 -8.66
C GLU A 299 5.68 7.97 -10.00
N VAL A 300 5.55 8.72 -11.10
CA VAL A 300 5.85 8.27 -12.46
C VAL A 300 7.03 9.09 -12.98
N GLN A 301 8.12 8.43 -13.39
CA GLN A 301 9.32 9.07 -13.92
C GLN A 301 9.61 8.58 -15.36
N ALA A 302 9.90 9.51 -16.27
CA ALA A 302 10.31 9.18 -17.63
C ALA A 302 11.70 8.51 -17.66
N GLY A 303 11.83 7.45 -18.45
CA GLY A 303 13.08 6.72 -18.68
C GLY A 303 13.90 7.25 -19.86
N ALA A 304 14.98 6.53 -20.19
CA ALA A 304 15.89 6.90 -21.27
C ALA A 304 15.23 6.74 -22.66
N GLY A 305 14.63 7.83 -23.17
CA GLY A 305 14.09 7.89 -24.54
C GLY A 305 13.62 9.28 -24.99
N GLY A 306 14.00 10.36 -24.29
CA GLY A 306 13.64 11.74 -24.66
C GLY A 306 12.12 11.95 -24.71
N THR A 307 11.64 12.70 -25.71
CA THR A 307 10.23 13.07 -25.88
C THR A 307 9.28 11.88 -25.90
N GLU A 308 9.66 10.75 -26.50
CA GLU A 308 8.80 9.55 -26.56
C GLU A 308 8.61 8.91 -25.18
N SER A 309 9.65 8.91 -24.33
CA SER A 309 9.54 8.42 -22.94
C SER A 309 8.84 9.41 -22.02
N ASN A 310 8.94 10.72 -22.28
CA ASN A 310 8.17 11.73 -21.55
C ASN A 310 6.66 11.59 -21.85
N ASP A 311 6.30 11.39 -23.12
CA ASP A 311 4.92 11.17 -23.55
C ASP A 311 4.36 9.86 -22.98
N TRP A 312 5.17 8.78 -22.97
CA TRP A 312 4.81 7.54 -22.31
C TRP A 312 4.57 7.71 -20.80
N ALA A 313 5.43 8.47 -20.10
CA ALA A 313 5.21 8.78 -18.68
C ALA A 313 3.88 9.55 -18.45
N ALA A 314 3.49 10.43 -19.38
CA ALA A 314 2.19 11.13 -19.30
C ALA A 314 1.01 10.18 -19.55
N MET A 315 1.12 9.22 -20.48
CA MET A 315 0.13 8.17 -20.67
C MET A 315 -0.02 7.28 -19.42
N VAL A 316 1.09 6.87 -18.80
CA VAL A 316 1.09 6.08 -17.54
C VAL A 316 0.51 6.88 -16.38
N MET A 317 0.82 8.18 -16.27
CA MET A 317 0.18 9.07 -15.31
C MET A 317 -1.34 9.12 -15.52
N GLN A 318 -1.81 9.27 -16.76
CA GLN A 318 -3.23 9.31 -17.08
C GLN A 318 -3.93 7.97 -16.79
N MET A 319 -3.28 6.84 -17.10
CA MET A 319 -3.76 5.48 -16.79
C MET A 319 -4.06 5.31 -15.29
N TYR A 320 -3.17 5.79 -14.40
CA TYR A 320 -3.43 5.77 -12.95
C TYR A 320 -4.50 6.76 -12.49
N LYS A 321 -4.68 7.91 -13.16
CA LYS A 321 -5.83 8.80 -12.91
C LYS A 321 -7.15 8.10 -13.23
N MET A 322 -7.24 7.41 -14.36
CA MET A 322 -8.44 6.67 -14.77
C MET A 322 -8.73 5.48 -13.84
N TRP A 323 -7.70 4.72 -13.45
CA TRP A 323 -7.84 3.62 -12.48
C TRP A 323 -8.35 4.13 -11.11
N ALA A 324 -7.75 5.19 -10.57
CA ALA A 324 -8.18 5.79 -9.30
C ALA A 324 -9.64 6.28 -9.37
N GLN A 325 -10.03 6.92 -10.48
CA GLN A 325 -11.42 7.33 -10.71
C GLN A 325 -12.38 6.13 -10.79
N ARG A 326 -12.00 5.06 -11.50
CA ARG A 326 -12.80 3.82 -11.62
C ARG A 326 -13.02 3.14 -10.26
N ARG A 327 -12.01 3.17 -9.37
CA ARG A 327 -12.10 2.68 -7.99
C ARG A 327 -12.77 3.66 -7.00
N GLY A 328 -13.17 4.86 -7.45
CA GLY A 328 -13.80 5.88 -6.60
C GLY A 328 -12.86 6.54 -5.59
N TYR A 329 -11.54 6.47 -5.82
CA TYR A 329 -10.53 7.07 -4.94
C TYR A 329 -10.39 8.58 -5.17
N ASN A 330 -10.11 9.32 -4.10
CA ASN A 330 -9.81 10.74 -4.18
C ASN A 330 -8.38 10.93 -4.69
N MET A 331 -8.20 11.67 -5.78
CA MET A 331 -6.92 11.81 -6.47
C MET A 331 -6.51 13.27 -6.55
N THR A 332 -5.26 13.57 -6.21
CA THR A 332 -4.67 14.92 -6.35
C THR A 332 -3.26 14.84 -6.95
N VAL A 333 -2.92 15.78 -7.83
CA VAL A 333 -1.54 15.94 -8.33
C VAL A 333 -0.76 16.78 -7.32
N VAL A 334 0.39 16.27 -6.87
CA VAL A 334 1.25 16.92 -5.86
C VAL A 334 2.40 17.67 -6.52
N ASP A 335 3.01 17.05 -7.54
CA ASP A 335 4.06 17.62 -8.38
C ASP A 335 3.88 17.13 -9.82
N GLU A 336 4.21 17.98 -10.80
CA GLU A 336 4.17 17.66 -12.22
C GLU A 336 5.27 18.46 -12.95
N MET A 337 6.33 17.77 -13.37
CA MET A 337 7.43 18.33 -14.14
C MET A 337 7.22 18.04 -15.64
N PRO A 338 6.80 19.01 -16.46
CA PRO A 338 6.56 18.77 -17.88
C PRO A 338 7.83 18.46 -18.68
N GLY A 339 7.65 17.78 -19.82
CA GLY A 339 8.68 17.58 -20.83
C GLY A 339 8.98 18.86 -21.62
N GLU A 340 10.14 18.89 -22.29
CA GLU A 340 10.59 20.07 -23.08
C GLU A 340 9.81 20.27 -24.39
N ILE A 341 9.11 19.23 -24.87
CA ILE A 341 8.39 19.22 -26.15
C ILE A 341 6.99 18.61 -25.99
N ALA A 342 6.91 17.45 -25.32
CA ALA A 342 5.67 16.75 -24.99
C ALA A 342 5.85 15.90 -23.72
N GLY A 343 4.73 15.52 -23.12
CA GLY A 343 4.66 14.63 -21.95
C GLY A 343 5.20 15.24 -20.65
N ILE A 344 5.60 14.36 -19.72
CA ILE A 344 6.17 14.72 -18.40
C ILE A 344 7.54 14.07 -18.19
N LYS A 345 8.42 14.68 -17.39
CA LYS A 345 9.68 14.07 -16.92
C LYS A 345 9.49 13.31 -15.61
N ARG A 346 8.64 13.85 -14.72
CA ARG A 346 8.27 13.31 -13.41
C ARG A 346 6.88 13.83 -13.07
N ALA A 347 6.04 13.04 -12.43
CA ALA A 347 4.88 13.55 -11.69
C ALA A 347 4.55 12.65 -10.50
N THR A 348 4.00 13.25 -9.45
CA THR A 348 3.63 12.58 -8.21
C THR A 348 2.14 12.79 -7.95
N ILE A 349 1.40 11.69 -7.91
CA ILE A 349 -0.03 11.64 -7.62
C ILE A 349 -0.22 11.15 -6.18
N LYS A 350 -1.07 11.82 -5.41
CA LYS A 350 -1.63 11.28 -4.17
C LYS A 350 -2.94 10.55 -4.50
N VAL A 351 -3.08 9.31 -4.04
CA VAL A 351 -4.32 8.52 -4.10
C VAL A 351 -4.79 8.26 -2.67
N ASP A 352 -5.90 8.90 -2.29
CA ASP A 352 -6.57 8.74 -1.01
C ASP A 352 -7.75 7.78 -1.14
N GLY A 353 -7.63 6.62 -0.50
CA GLY A 353 -8.64 5.57 -0.54
C GLY A 353 -8.25 4.35 0.28
N GLY A 354 -9.25 3.59 0.72
CA GLY A 354 -9.03 2.34 1.45
C GLY A 354 -8.27 1.32 0.60
N TYR A 355 -7.20 0.76 1.17
CA TYR A 355 -6.29 -0.19 0.53
C TYR A 355 -5.55 0.32 -0.72
N ALA A 356 -5.46 1.65 -0.93
CA ALA A 356 -4.84 2.22 -2.12
C ALA A 356 -3.37 1.82 -2.29
N PHE A 357 -2.58 1.75 -1.21
CA PHE A 357 -1.22 1.20 -1.26
C PHE A 357 -1.21 -0.30 -1.57
N GLY A 358 -2.10 -1.08 -0.92
CA GLY A 358 -2.19 -2.53 -1.10
C GLY A 358 -2.48 -2.99 -2.52
N TYR A 359 -3.24 -2.21 -3.32
CA TYR A 359 -3.35 -2.44 -4.76
C TYR A 359 -2.15 -1.88 -5.53
N ALA A 360 -1.77 -0.62 -5.30
CA ALA A 360 -0.75 0.06 -6.09
C ALA A 360 0.66 -0.54 -5.95
N LYS A 361 0.98 -1.26 -4.87
CA LYS A 361 2.26 -1.97 -4.70
C LYS A 361 2.56 -2.97 -5.83
N ALA A 362 1.53 -3.49 -6.50
CA ALA A 362 1.69 -4.38 -7.66
C ALA A 362 2.25 -3.67 -8.91
N GLU A 363 2.18 -2.34 -8.95
CA GLU A 363 2.57 -1.51 -10.10
C GLU A 363 4.00 -0.95 -9.97
N VAL A 364 4.74 -1.29 -8.90
CA VAL A 364 6.11 -0.81 -8.71
C VAL A 364 7.07 -1.51 -9.69
N GLY A 365 7.75 -0.72 -10.52
CA GLY A 365 8.76 -1.20 -11.47
C GLY A 365 8.80 -0.39 -12.77
N VAL A 366 9.38 -0.97 -13.84
CA VAL A 366 9.53 -0.30 -15.13
C VAL A 366 8.49 -0.77 -16.15
N HIS A 367 7.66 0.15 -16.64
CA HIS A 367 6.65 -0.05 -17.67
C HIS A 367 7.23 0.27 -19.05
N ARG A 368 7.20 -0.69 -19.97
CA ARG A 368 7.77 -0.58 -21.32
C ARG A 368 6.69 -0.37 -22.37
N LEU A 369 6.78 0.71 -23.14
CA LEU A 369 5.97 0.96 -24.33
C LEU A 369 6.69 0.57 -25.61
N VAL A 370 5.95 0.00 -26.55
CA VAL A 370 6.39 -0.28 -27.92
C VAL A 370 5.30 0.17 -28.90
N ARG A 371 5.54 1.29 -29.57
CA ARG A 371 4.66 1.86 -30.60
C ARG A 371 5.44 2.47 -31.76
N ILE A 372 4.74 2.88 -32.80
CA ILE A 372 5.26 3.84 -33.79
C ILE A 372 5.18 5.23 -33.16
N SER A 373 6.32 5.93 -33.06
CA SER A 373 6.34 7.27 -32.45
C SER A 373 5.64 8.30 -33.33
N PRO A 374 4.78 9.17 -32.77
CA PRO A 374 4.24 10.33 -33.49
C PRO A 374 5.29 11.45 -33.68
N PHE A 375 6.40 11.44 -32.94
CA PHE A 375 7.42 12.48 -32.96
C PHE A 375 8.60 12.19 -33.90
N ASP A 376 8.78 10.94 -34.35
CA ASP A 376 9.80 10.58 -35.34
C ASP A 376 9.26 10.74 -36.77
N SER A 377 9.80 11.69 -37.52
CA SER A 377 9.46 11.94 -38.93
C SER A 377 9.55 10.70 -39.82
N ASN A 378 10.38 9.71 -39.46
CA ASN A 378 10.54 8.45 -40.20
C ASN A 378 9.53 7.36 -39.80
N LYS A 379 8.62 7.63 -38.85
CA LYS A 379 7.61 6.69 -38.32
C LYS A 379 8.18 5.31 -37.95
N ARG A 380 9.38 5.29 -37.37
CA ARG A 380 10.00 4.04 -36.90
C ARG A 380 9.29 3.54 -35.64
N ARG A 381 9.46 2.25 -35.37
CA ARG A 381 9.05 1.62 -34.10
C ARG A 381 10.05 2.01 -33.02
N HIS A 382 9.56 2.70 -32.00
CA HIS A 382 10.34 3.07 -30.82
C HIS A 382 10.08 2.11 -29.66
N THR A 383 10.95 2.15 -28.65
CA THR A 383 10.75 1.48 -27.37
C THR A 383 11.06 2.49 -26.29
N SER A 384 10.10 2.74 -25.42
CA SER A 384 10.20 3.72 -24.34
C SER A 384 9.92 3.08 -23.00
N PHE A 385 10.42 3.72 -21.95
CA PHE A 385 10.34 3.23 -20.58
C PHE A 385 9.85 4.36 -19.68
N ALA A 386 8.96 4.02 -18.76
CA ALA A 386 8.58 4.86 -17.63
C ALA A 386 8.71 4.02 -16.36
N ALA A 387 9.31 4.58 -15.33
CA ALA A 387 9.38 3.95 -14.03
C ALA A 387 8.20 4.41 -13.17
N VAL A 388 7.66 3.49 -12.37
CA VAL A 388 6.59 3.73 -11.41
C VAL A 388 7.09 3.31 -10.04
N ALA A 389 7.03 4.24 -9.09
CA ALA A 389 7.33 4.01 -7.68
C ALA A 389 6.08 4.31 -6.85
N VAL A 390 5.85 3.52 -5.81
CA VAL A 390 4.68 3.69 -4.92
C VAL A 390 5.16 3.71 -3.48
N THR A 391 4.79 4.76 -2.75
CA THR A 391 5.15 4.97 -1.33
C THR A 391 3.88 5.03 -0.48
N PRO A 392 3.78 4.30 0.65
CA PRO A 392 2.64 4.39 1.53
C PRO A 392 2.64 5.73 2.27
N ILE A 393 1.45 6.31 2.46
CA ILE A 393 1.27 7.49 3.31
C ILE A 393 1.05 6.97 4.72
N LEU A 394 2.15 6.80 5.43
CA LEU A 394 2.14 6.64 6.89
C LEU A 394 1.47 7.88 7.48
N GLY A 395 0.52 7.69 8.40
CA GLY A 395 -0.26 8.78 8.99
C GLY A 395 0.65 9.84 9.63
N ASP A 396 0.24 11.12 9.52
CA ASP A 396 1.09 12.31 9.73
C ASP A 396 2.16 12.13 10.81
N ALA A 397 3.42 11.98 10.38
CA ALA A 397 4.63 12.02 11.20
C ALA A 397 4.93 13.45 11.74
N SER A 398 3.88 14.06 12.29
CA SER A 398 3.85 15.34 13.00
C SER A 398 4.21 15.19 14.49
N GLU A 399 4.59 13.98 14.91
CA GLU A 399 5.45 13.80 16.08
C GLU A 399 6.80 14.48 15.81
N HIS A 400 6.90 15.76 16.21
CA HIS A 400 8.17 16.47 16.31
C HIS A 400 9.21 15.59 17.02
N VAL A 401 10.42 15.51 16.46
CA VAL A 401 11.48 14.63 16.98
C VAL A 401 11.75 15.01 18.44
N GLN A 402 11.46 14.14 19.40
CA GLN A 402 11.55 14.49 20.82
C GLN A 402 13.03 14.70 21.22
N ILE A 403 13.42 15.96 21.37
CA ILE A 403 14.78 16.34 21.76
C ILE A 403 14.93 16.31 23.27
N ASN A 404 15.78 15.43 23.80
CA ASN A 404 16.09 15.39 25.22
C ASN A 404 16.94 16.60 25.63
N GLU A 405 16.69 17.19 26.81
CA GLU A 405 17.55 18.27 27.33
C GLU A 405 18.99 17.81 27.65
N SER A 406 19.26 16.50 27.74
CA SER A 406 20.62 15.93 27.83
C SER A 406 21.47 16.21 26.60
N ASP A 407 20.84 16.30 25.43
CA ASP A 407 21.51 16.26 24.13
C ASP A 407 21.80 17.68 23.61
N LEU A 408 21.54 18.69 24.46
CA LEU A 408 21.53 20.12 24.15
C LEU A 408 22.54 20.89 25.00
N ARG A 409 23.65 21.29 24.38
CA ARG A 409 24.63 22.21 24.99
C ARG A 409 24.15 23.65 24.87
N ILE A 410 23.75 24.25 25.99
CA ILE A 410 23.24 25.62 26.07
C ILE A 410 24.32 26.58 26.60
N GLU A 411 24.78 27.50 25.76
CA GLU A 411 25.75 28.55 26.09
C GLU A 411 25.03 29.91 26.20
N ARG A 412 25.51 30.79 27.09
CA ARG A 412 24.97 32.13 27.34
C ARG A 412 26.05 33.17 27.09
N PHE A 413 25.71 34.27 26.45
CA PHE A 413 26.65 35.32 26.06
C PHE A 413 25.95 36.68 25.91
N ARG A 414 26.71 37.74 25.63
CA ARG A 414 26.18 39.10 25.42
C ARG A 414 25.70 39.30 23.99
N SER A 415 24.60 40.02 23.82
CA SER A 415 24.06 40.32 22.49
C SER A 415 25.01 41.23 21.72
N GLY A 416 25.38 40.82 20.51
CA GLY A 416 26.27 41.58 19.64
C GLY A 416 25.49 42.57 18.77
N GLY A 417 25.74 43.88 18.96
CA GLY A 417 25.15 44.93 18.14
C GLY A 417 25.29 46.33 18.74
N ALA A 418 24.77 47.35 18.05
CA ALA A 418 24.72 48.72 18.54
C ALA A 418 23.58 48.91 19.58
N GLY A 419 23.73 48.24 20.74
CA GLY A 419 22.74 48.22 21.82
C GLY A 419 22.99 49.26 22.92
N GLY A 420 21.91 49.64 23.61
CA GLY A 420 21.98 50.43 24.85
C GLY A 420 22.57 49.63 26.02
N GLN A 421 22.76 50.28 27.18
CA GLN A 421 23.45 49.72 28.36
C GLN A 421 23.04 48.28 28.73
N HIS A 422 21.76 47.95 28.67
CA HIS A 422 21.24 46.60 28.97
C HIS A 422 21.81 45.49 28.06
N ALA A 423 22.14 45.79 26.80
CA ALA A 423 22.74 44.81 25.88
C ALA A 423 24.23 44.55 26.17
N ASN A 424 24.92 45.55 26.72
CA ASN A 424 26.37 45.49 26.97
C ASN A 424 26.70 44.93 28.36
N THR A 425 25.76 45.00 29.30
CA THR A 425 25.91 44.55 30.70
C THR A 425 25.32 43.17 30.97
N THR A 426 24.23 42.78 30.27
CA THR A 426 23.47 41.55 30.57
C THR A 426 23.75 40.45 29.55
N ASP A 427 24.04 39.24 30.02
CA ASP A 427 24.28 38.05 29.19
C ASP A 427 22.95 37.44 28.69
N SER A 428 22.17 38.22 27.92
CA SER A 428 20.81 37.85 27.50
C SER A 428 20.75 36.95 26.26
N ALA A 429 21.83 36.82 25.48
CA ALA A 429 21.86 36.02 24.26
C ALA A 429 22.14 34.55 24.57
N VAL A 430 21.49 33.65 23.82
CA VAL A 430 21.58 32.20 24.04
C VAL A 430 22.00 31.52 22.75
N ARG A 431 23.01 30.65 22.84
CA ARG A 431 23.36 29.66 21.82
C ARG A 431 22.93 28.29 22.31
N ILE A 432 22.32 27.50 21.45
CA ILE A 432 22.00 26.10 21.70
C ILE A 432 22.67 25.27 20.61
N VAL A 433 23.33 24.18 21.01
CA VAL A 433 23.97 23.21 20.13
C VAL A 433 23.39 21.84 20.42
N HIS A 434 22.74 21.23 19.43
CA HIS A 434 22.33 19.84 19.51
C HIS A 434 23.56 18.96 19.26
N VAL A 435 24.03 18.29 20.31
CA VAL A 435 25.32 17.59 20.32
C VAL A 435 25.39 16.47 19.27
N PRO A 436 24.39 15.58 19.10
CA PRO A 436 24.52 14.45 18.17
C PRO A 436 24.40 14.83 16.68
N THR A 437 23.76 15.96 16.33
CA THR A 437 23.65 16.42 14.93
C THR A 437 24.55 17.61 14.59
N GLY A 438 25.20 18.22 15.58
CA GLY A 438 26.04 19.42 15.41
C GLY A 438 25.27 20.70 15.06
N ILE A 439 23.93 20.66 15.00
CA ILE A 439 23.12 21.83 14.62
C ILE A 439 23.22 22.89 15.72
N THR A 440 23.59 24.11 15.33
CA THR A 440 23.69 25.27 16.23
C THR A 440 22.62 26.31 15.90
N ALA A 441 22.02 26.91 16.94
CA ALA A 441 21.12 28.05 16.83
C ALA A 441 21.52 29.13 17.83
N THR A 442 21.32 30.40 17.47
CA THR A 442 21.61 31.56 18.32
C THR A 442 20.43 32.52 18.29
N CYS A 443 19.95 32.96 19.45
CA CYS A 443 18.93 33.99 19.56
C CYS A 443 19.38 35.10 20.50
N GLN A 444 19.19 36.35 20.06
CA GLN A 444 19.53 37.57 20.82
C GLN A 444 18.48 38.67 20.61
N ASN A 445 17.29 38.33 20.13
CA ASN A 445 16.28 39.28 19.69
C ASN A 445 15.57 39.93 20.87
N GLU A 446 15.31 39.15 21.92
CA GLU A 446 14.59 39.60 23.11
C GLU A 446 15.51 40.08 24.22
N ARG A 447 14.97 40.91 25.11
CA ARG A 447 15.67 41.34 26.33
C ARG A 447 15.74 40.23 27.38
N SER A 448 14.81 39.26 27.34
CA SER A 448 14.76 38.15 28.28
C SER A 448 15.55 36.93 27.80
N GLN A 449 16.46 36.45 28.65
CA GLN A 449 17.24 35.24 28.42
C GLN A 449 16.36 33.98 28.26
N HIS A 450 15.19 33.94 28.90
CA HIS A 450 14.25 32.82 28.81
C HIS A 450 13.50 32.82 27.46
N GLN A 451 13.12 33.99 26.95
CA GLN A 451 12.53 34.11 25.62
C GLN A 451 13.56 33.75 24.54
N ASN A 452 14.81 34.22 24.66
CA ASN A 452 15.89 33.81 23.76
C ASN A 452 16.19 32.29 23.84
N LYS A 453 16.11 31.63 25.02
CA LYS A 453 16.18 30.14 25.08
C LYS A 453 15.02 29.51 24.30
N ALA A 454 13.78 29.95 24.52
CA ALA A 454 12.60 29.38 23.87
C ALA A 454 12.65 29.55 22.34
N SER A 455 12.96 30.74 21.85
CA SER A 455 13.13 31.00 20.41
C SER A 455 14.30 30.23 19.80
N ALA A 456 15.44 30.12 20.49
CA ALA A 456 16.54 29.27 20.04
C ALA A 456 16.14 27.78 20.01
N MET A 457 15.30 27.32 20.94
CA MET A 457 14.80 25.94 20.97
C MET A 457 13.88 25.64 19.79
N ALA A 458 12.93 26.53 19.49
CA ALA A 458 12.06 26.38 18.31
C ALA A 458 12.87 26.33 16.99
N VAL A 459 13.97 27.09 16.90
CA VAL A 459 14.89 27.04 15.74
C VAL A 459 15.72 25.75 15.72
N ILE A 460 16.10 25.17 16.87
CA ILE A 460 16.71 23.83 16.92
C ILE A 460 15.71 22.76 16.47
N GLN A 461 14.51 22.74 17.05
CA GLN A 461 13.46 21.76 16.73
C GLN A 461 13.15 21.76 15.22
N SER A 462 12.83 22.93 14.66
CA SER A 462 12.53 23.06 13.23
C SER A 462 13.68 22.60 12.32
N ARG A 463 14.94 22.73 12.74
CA ARG A 463 16.11 22.26 11.99
C ARG A 463 16.40 20.76 12.17
N VAL A 464 16.07 20.18 13.32
CA VAL A 464 16.15 18.73 13.55
C VAL A 464 15.04 18.02 12.78
N ASP A 465 13.80 18.54 12.83
CA ASP A 465 12.68 18.05 12.03
C ASP A 465 13.00 18.13 10.52
N GLN A 466 13.60 19.25 10.05
CA GLN A 466 14.09 19.37 8.66
C GLN A 466 15.20 18.38 8.31
N LEU A 467 16.11 18.08 9.24
CA LEU A 467 17.17 17.09 9.02
C LEU A 467 16.59 15.68 8.87
N GLU A 468 15.64 15.30 9.73
CA GLU A 468 15.03 13.97 9.67
C GLU A 468 14.10 13.82 8.46
N MET A 469 13.34 14.86 8.09
CA MET A 469 12.61 14.88 6.81
C MET A 469 13.56 14.73 5.61
N ALA A 470 14.70 15.43 5.59
CA ALA A 470 15.68 15.30 4.52
C ALA A 470 16.34 13.90 4.49
N ARG A 471 16.55 13.29 5.66
CA ARG A 471 17.05 11.93 5.81
C ARG A 471 16.03 10.90 5.32
N GLN A 472 14.77 10.98 5.74
CA GLN A 472 13.70 10.08 5.30
C GLN A 472 13.44 10.22 3.80
N ASN A 473 13.40 11.45 3.27
CA ASN A 473 13.27 11.68 1.83
C ASN A 473 14.45 11.08 1.05
N LYS A 474 15.67 11.10 1.60
CA LYS A 474 16.82 10.42 0.99
C LYS A 474 16.70 8.90 1.04
N MET A 475 16.26 8.32 2.16
CA MET A 475 16.01 6.88 2.28
C MET A 475 14.93 6.42 1.30
N ASN A 476 13.80 7.14 1.22
CA ASN A 476 12.72 6.90 0.26
C ASN A 476 13.24 7.01 -1.18
N ALA A 477 14.00 8.06 -1.52
CA ALA A 477 14.56 8.23 -2.86
C ALA A 477 15.55 7.11 -3.23
N GLN A 478 16.37 6.63 -2.28
CA GLN A 478 17.26 5.48 -2.50
C GLN A 478 16.48 4.17 -2.68
N TYR A 479 15.41 3.96 -1.91
CA TYR A 479 14.51 2.82 -2.06
C TYR A 479 13.82 2.83 -3.43
N SER A 480 13.19 3.95 -3.81
CA SER A 480 12.60 4.15 -5.13
C SER A 480 13.63 3.90 -6.24
N GLN A 481 14.85 4.48 -6.15
CA GLN A 481 15.92 4.24 -7.13
C GLN A 481 16.28 2.76 -7.27
N SER A 482 16.39 2.02 -6.15
CA SER A 482 16.71 0.58 -6.18
C SER A 482 15.64 -0.30 -6.83
N LEU A 483 14.37 0.13 -6.81
CA LEU A 483 13.23 -0.57 -7.44
C LEU A 483 12.91 -0.08 -8.85
N THR A 484 13.39 1.10 -9.23
CA THR A 484 13.10 1.75 -10.52
C THR A 484 14.28 1.76 -11.49
N ASP A 485 15.36 1.02 -11.21
CA ASP A 485 16.60 1.10 -11.97
C ASP A 485 16.36 0.79 -13.47
N ILE A 486 16.42 1.82 -14.32
CA ILE A 486 15.88 1.83 -15.70
C ILE A 486 16.89 1.19 -16.68
N THR A 487 17.38 0.00 -16.32
CA THR A 487 18.27 -0.83 -17.13
C THR A 487 17.46 -1.75 -18.04
N TRP A 488 17.95 -2.00 -19.25
CA TRP A 488 17.30 -2.89 -20.21
C TRP A 488 17.21 -4.33 -19.65
N GLY A 489 16.04 -4.71 -19.14
CA GLY A 489 15.79 -6.00 -18.51
C GLY A 489 14.92 -5.94 -17.24
N SER A 490 14.88 -4.80 -16.53
CA SER A 490 14.10 -4.63 -15.28
C SER A 490 12.59 -4.37 -15.49
N GLN A 491 12.09 -4.60 -16.71
CA GLN A 491 10.73 -4.24 -17.12
C GLN A 491 9.69 -5.22 -16.56
N ILE A 492 8.68 -4.70 -15.85
CA ILE A 492 7.61 -5.53 -15.25
C ILE A 492 6.49 -5.82 -16.26
N ARG A 493 6.17 -4.87 -17.13
CA ARG A 493 5.05 -4.96 -18.09
C ARG A 493 5.42 -4.36 -19.44
N SER A 494 5.03 -5.04 -20.51
CA SER A 494 5.29 -4.62 -21.89
C SER A 494 3.97 -4.34 -22.62
N TYR A 495 3.76 -3.07 -22.96
CA TYR A 495 2.62 -2.55 -23.72
C TYR A 495 3.03 -2.46 -25.19
N VAL A 496 2.44 -3.27 -26.06
CA VAL A 496 2.74 -3.28 -27.50
C VAL A 496 1.49 -2.79 -28.24
N LEU A 497 1.63 -1.67 -28.94
CA LEU A 497 0.53 -1.07 -29.72
C LEU A 497 0.65 -1.42 -31.22
N GLN A 498 1.86 -1.70 -31.72
CA GLN A 498 2.13 -2.16 -33.08
C GLN A 498 3.33 -3.14 -33.13
N PRO A 499 3.35 -4.15 -34.03
CA PRO A 499 2.33 -4.44 -35.06
C PRO A 499 1.13 -5.24 -34.55
N TYR A 500 1.27 -5.95 -33.43
CA TYR A 500 0.19 -6.64 -32.73
C TYR A 500 -0.14 -5.87 -31.44
N ARG A 501 -1.42 -5.71 -31.14
CA ARG A 501 -1.90 -5.06 -29.91
C ARG A 501 -1.96 -6.08 -28.78
N MET A 502 -1.24 -5.83 -27.69
CA MET A 502 -1.20 -6.68 -26.50
C MET A 502 -0.50 -5.96 -25.34
N VAL A 503 -0.98 -6.15 -24.11
CA VAL A 503 -0.24 -5.83 -22.87
C VAL A 503 0.06 -7.14 -22.14
N LYS A 504 1.31 -7.36 -21.73
CA LYS A 504 1.72 -8.55 -20.96
C LYS A 504 2.57 -8.17 -19.76
N ASP A 505 2.22 -8.71 -18.59
CA ASP A 505 3.06 -8.64 -17.38
C ASP A 505 4.04 -9.82 -17.40
N LEU A 506 5.34 -9.52 -17.24
CA LEU A 506 6.41 -10.51 -17.35
C LEU A 506 6.66 -11.26 -16.02
N ARG A 507 6.04 -10.81 -14.93
CA ARG A 507 6.17 -11.44 -13.60
C ARG A 507 5.18 -12.58 -13.40
N THR A 508 3.99 -12.46 -14.00
CA THR A 508 2.89 -13.44 -13.89
C THR A 508 2.53 -14.12 -15.23
N ASN A 509 3.07 -13.61 -16.34
CA ASN A 509 2.69 -13.96 -17.72
C ASN A 509 1.25 -13.64 -18.13
N TYR A 510 0.44 -13.00 -17.27
CA TYR A 510 -0.91 -12.55 -17.63
C TYR A 510 -0.86 -11.53 -18.77
N GLU A 511 -1.75 -11.69 -19.76
CA GLU A 511 -1.79 -10.87 -20.97
C GLU A 511 -3.22 -10.51 -21.39
N VAL A 512 -3.37 -9.30 -21.94
CA VAL A 512 -4.63 -8.70 -22.36
C VAL A 512 -4.47 -8.21 -23.80
N SER A 513 -5.36 -8.65 -24.69
CA SER A 513 -5.30 -8.36 -26.13
C SER A 513 -5.71 -6.93 -26.48
N ASP A 514 -6.51 -6.25 -25.65
CA ASP A 514 -6.83 -4.83 -25.85
C ASP A 514 -5.99 -3.92 -24.95
N PRO A 515 -5.03 -3.15 -25.50
CA PRO A 515 -4.24 -2.20 -24.71
C PRO A 515 -5.01 -0.92 -24.37
N ASP A 516 -6.08 -0.56 -25.07
CA ASP A 516 -6.73 0.74 -24.85
C ASP A 516 -7.55 0.69 -23.54
N SER A 517 -8.32 -0.37 -23.29
CA SER A 517 -9.00 -0.60 -21.99
C SER A 517 -8.04 -0.55 -20.80
N VAL A 518 -6.83 -1.10 -20.94
CA VAL A 518 -5.77 -1.07 -19.91
C VAL A 518 -5.25 0.34 -19.69
N LEU A 519 -5.07 1.14 -20.76
CA LEU A 519 -4.70 2.55 -20.68
C LEU A 519 -5.83 3.43 -20.12
N GLU A 520 -7.09 3.02 -20.26
CA GLU A 520 -8.27 3.58 -19.60
C GLU A 520 -8.44 3.08 -18.14
N GLY A 521 -7.41 2.46 -17.55
CA GLY A 521 -7.34 2.12 -16.14
C GLY A 521 -7.82 0.71 -15.78
N ASP A 522 -7.98 -0.20 -16.74
CA ASP A 522 -8.30 -1.61 -16.47
C ASP A 522 -7.06 -2.39 -16.02
N LEU A 523 -6.63 -2.12 -14.77
CA LEU A 523 -5.41 -2.68 -14.18
C LEU A 523 -5.68 -3.82 -13.20
N ASP A 524 -6.92 -3.99 -12.75
CA ASP A 524 -7.23 -4.84 -11.60
C ASP A 524 -6.93 -6.32 -11.84
N GLY A 525 -7.08 -6.81 -13.08
CA GLY A 525 -6.66 -8.16 -13.46
C GLY A 525 -5.15 -8.39 -13.33
N PHE A 526 -4.32 -7.40 -13.71
CA PHE A 526 -2.86 -7.46 -13.51
C PHE A 526 -2.48 -7.40 -12.03
N ILE A 527 -3.12 -6.51 -11.27
CA ILE A 527 -2.87 -6.31 -9.84
C ILE A 527 -3.21 -7.58 -9.06
N LEU A 528 -4.40 -8.15 -9.24
CA LEU A 528 -4.82 -9.38 -8.57
C LEU A 528 -3.94 -10.59 -8.98
N SER A 529 -3.61 -10.71 -10.27
CA SER A 529 -2.68 -11.75 -10.76
C SER A 529 -1.32 -11.67 -10.06
N TYR A 530 -0.78 -10.46 -9.87
CA TYR A 530 0.49 -10.26 -9.17
C TYR A 530 0.40 -10.56 -7.68
N LEU A 531 -0.65 -10.08 -7.00
CA LEU A 531 -0.85 -10.31 -5.56
C LEU A 531 -0.93 -11.81 -5.24
N SER A 532 -1.64 -12.60 -6.06
CA SER A 532 -1.69 -14.06 -5.91
C SER A 532 -0.32 -14.71 -6.19
N ALA A 533 0.34 -14.36 -7.29
CA ALA A 533 1.64 -14.94 -7.66
C ALA A 533 2.80 -14.59 -6.70
N CYS A 534 2.64 -13.56 -5.86
CA CYS A 534 3.54 -13.31 -4.73
C CYS A 534 3.40 -14.37 -3.61
N LEU A 535 2.19 -14.89 -3.36
CA LEU A 535 1.96 -15.90 -2.32
C LEU A 535 2.64 -17.23 -2.64
N ASP A 536 2.87 -17.52 -3.91
CA ASP A 536 3.54 -18.75 -4.33
C ASP A 536 5.03 -18.74 -4.00
N LYS A 537 5.69 -17.58 -4.14
CA LYS A 537 7.14 -17.43 -3.90
C LYS A 537 7.52 -17.49 -2.42
N ASP A 538 6.66 -16.97 -1.54
CA ASP A 538 6.84 -17.04 -0.09
C ASP A 538 6.90 -18.50 0.44
N GLU A 539 6.44 -19.49 -0.33
CA GLU A 539 6.57 -20.93 -0.01
C GLU A 539 7.82 -21.61 -0.60
N ASP A 540 8.38 -21.13 -1.72
CA ASP A 540 9.57 -21.74 -2.36
C ASP A 540 10.90 -21.31 -1.71
N ASP A 541 10.96 -20.12 -1.10
CA ASP A 541 12.15 -19.55 -0.45
C ASP A 541 12.28 -19.92 1.06
N ASN A 542 11.49 -20.87 1.60
CA ASN A 542 11.39 -21.20 3.05
C ASN A 542 11.28 -22.70 3.39
#